data_AF-A0AAF0R1J7-F1
#
_entry.id   AF-A0AAF0R1J7-F1
#
_cell.length_a   1.000
_cell.length_b   1.000
_cell.length_c   1.000
_cell.angle_alpha   90.00
_cell.angle_beta   90.00
_cell.angle_gamma   90.00
#
_symmetry.space_group_name_H-M   'P 1'
#
loop_
_entity.id
_entity.type
_entity.pdbx_description
1 polymer ?
#
loop_
_entity_poly.entity_id
_entity_poly.type
_entity_poly.pdbx_seq_one_letter_code
_entity_poly.pdbx_strand_id
1 'polypeptide(L)' 'MSILDCGVIVQNRAESSLVVEVKEKQDSDLLLLELKGAVHQQRVEVFSQGGDGVLRYQ' A
#
# COMPACT_ATOMS: atom_id res chain seq x y z
N MET A 1 -13.31 1.61 -31.83
CA MET A 1 -13.55 0.37 -31.05
C MET A 1 -12.65 0.46 -29.82
N SER A 2 -13.14 1.06 -28.73
CA SER A 2 -12.35 1.24 -27.50
C SER A 2 -12.59 0.04 -26.62
N ILE A 3 -11.57 -0.81 -26.51
CA ILE A 3 -11.56 -1.95 -25.59
C ILE A 3 -11.49 -1.31 -24.19
N LEU A 4 -12.55 -1.41 -23.40
CA LEU A 4 -12.50 -1.02 -22.00
C LEU A 4 -11.71 -2.12 -21.29
N ASP A 5 -10.39 -1.96 -21.26
CA ASP A 5 -9.50 -2.88 -20.57
C ASP A 5 -9.99 -3.04 -19.12
N CYS A 6 -10.14 -4.29 -18.72
CA CYS A 6 -10.82 -4.76 -17.50
C CYS A 6 -10.01 -4.44 -16.23
N GLY A 7 -9.63 -3.18 -16.05
CA GLY A 7 -8.83 -2.68 -14.94
C GLY A 7 -9.70 -2.14 -13.82
N VAL A 8 -9.48 -2.64 -12.59
CA VAL A 8 -10.05 -2.03 -11.38
C VAL A 8 -9.17 -0.83 -11.00
N ILE A 9 -9.74 0.38 -11.09
CA ILE A 9 -9.07 1.60 -10.62
C ILE A 9 -9.44 1.82 -9.16
N VAL A 10 -8.49 1.62 -8.25
CA VAL A 10 -8.66 1.94 -6.83
C VAL A 10 -8.18 3.37 -6.59
N GLN A 11 -9.09 4.27 -6.23
CA GLN A 11 -8.74 5.63 -5.82
C GLN A 11 -8.81 5.77 -4.30
N ASN A 12 -7.71 6.13 -3.66
CA ASN A 12 -7.69 6.50 -2.26
C ASN A 12 -8.29 7.91 -2.13
N ARG A 13 -9.56 7.97 -1.71
CA ARG A 13 -10.36 9.21 -1.76
C ARG A 13 -10.24 10.06 -0.49
N ALA A 14 -10.04 9.41 0.66
CA ALA A 14 -9.95 10.08 1.95
C ALA A 14 -8.99 9.32 2.86
N GLU A 15 -7.99 10.02 3.38
CA GLU A 15 -7.09 9.49 4.38
C GLU A 15 -7.84 9.39 5.73
N SER A 16 -7.74 8.24 6.39
CA SER A 16 -8.33 8.04 7.71
C SER A 16 -7.53 8.78 8.78
N SER A 17 -8.20 9.33 9.78
CA SER A 17 -7.57 9.92 10.97
C SER A 17 -6.56 8.96 11.63
N LEU A 18 -6.82 7.65 11.57
CA LEU A 18 -5.88 6.64 12.09
C LEU A 18 -4.57 6.61 11.29
N VAL A 19 -4.65 6.75 9.96
CA VAL A 19 -3.46 6.72 9.10
C VAL A 19 -2.58 7.94 9.38
N VAL A 20 -3.20 9.10 9.62
CA VAL A 20 -2.47 10.33 9.99
C VAL A 20 -1.75 10.13 11.32
N GLU A 21 -2.45 9.69 12.36
CA GLU A 21 -1.86 9.49 13.69
C GLU A 21 -0.73 8.45 13.69
N VAL A 22 -0.91 7.34 12.95
CA VAL A 22 0.12 6.31 12.83
C VAL A 22 1.37 6.87 12.15
N LYS A 23 1.22 7.65 11.07
CA LYS A 23 2.35 8.27 10.37
C LYS A 23 3.16 9.23 11.25
N GLU A 24 2.49 10.02 12.08
CA GLU A 24 3.15 10.95 13.00
C GLU A 24 4.00 10.25 14.07
N LYS A 25 3.58 9.04 14.47
CA LYS A 25 4.19 8.30 15.59
C LYS A 25 5.06 7.11 15.17
N GLN A 26 5.05 6.72 13.89
CA GLN A 26 5.66 5.46 13.42
C GLN A 26 7.16 5.31 13.68
N ASP A 27 7.87 6.42 13.90
CA ASP A 27 9.33 6.43 14.13
C ASP A 27 9.71 6.71 15.59
N SER A 28 8.73 6.98 16.46
CA SER A 28 8.94 7.33 17.87
C SER A 28 8.21 6.41 18.84
N ASP A 29 7.08 5.84 18.45
CA ASP A 29 6.35 4.84 19.22
C ASP A 29 7.00 3.46 19.05
N LEU A 30 7.37 2.84 20.18
CA LEU A 30 8.07 1.55 20.21
C LEU A 30 7.25 0.42 19.60
N LEU A 31 5.92 0.42 19.78
CA LEU A 31 5.04 -0.61 19.24
C LEU A 31 4.90 -0.45 17.72
N LEU A 32 4.79 0.79 17.23
CA LEU A 32 4.73 1.05 15.80
C LEU A 32 6.06 0.71 15.10
N LEU A 33 7.19 0.92 15.76
CA LEU A 33 8.50 0.56 15.23
C LEU A 33 8.66 -0.97 15.08
N GLU A 34 8.24 -1.73 16.08
CA GLU A 34 8.23 -3.20 16.03
C GLU A 34 7.29 -3.70 14.92
N LEU A 35 6.07 -3.14 14.84
CA LEU A 35 5.11 -3.46 13.80
C LEU A 35 5.65 -3.15 12.39
N LYS A 36 6.31 -2.00 12.21
CA LYS A 36 6.96 -1.60 10.94
C LYS A 36 8.01 -2.63 10.52
N GLY A 37 8.82 -3.11 11.47
CA GLY A 37 9.80 -4.17 11.23
C GLY A 37 9.15 -5.48 10.79
N ALA A 38 8.13 -5.93 11.52
CA ALA A 38 7.41 -7.17 11.23
C ALA A 38 6.72 -7.13 9.85
N VAL A 39 6.03 -6.03 9.52
CA VAL A 39 5.38 -5.84 8.21
C VAL A 39 6.39 -5.82 7.08
N HIS A 40 7.55 -5.19 7.28
CA HIS A 40 8.59 -5.14 6.25
C HIS A 40 9.14 -6.53 5.93
N GLN A 41 9.29 -7.39 6.95
CA GLN A 41 9.73 -8.77 6.79
C GLN A 41 8.64 -9.67 6.19
N GLN A 42 7.37 -9.33 6.39
CA GLN A 42 6.22 -10.14 5.97
C GLN A 42 5.56 -9.65 4.66
N ARG A 43 6.16 -8.68 3.96
CA ARG A 43 5.68 -8.22 2.65
C ARG A 43 5.83 -9.33 1.61
N VAL A 44 4.77 -10.11 1.43
CA VAL A 44 4.57 -10.92 0.24
C VAL A 44 3.96 -10.02 -0.81
N GLU A 45 4.77 -9.56 -1.76
CA GLU A 45 4.27 -8.85 -2.94
C GLU A 45 3.56 -9.84 -3.86
N VAL A 46 2.24 -9.97 -3.68
CA VAL A 46 1.37 -10.77 -4.55
C VAL A 46 1.26 -10.15 -5.96
N PHE A 47 1.49 -8.84 -6.05
CA PHE A 47 1.47 -8.10 -7.29
C PHE A 47 2.75 -7.28 -7.45
N SER A 48 3.30 -7.25 -8.68
CA SER A 48 4.38 -6.35 -9.07
C SER A 48 3.84 -5.22 -9.94
N GLN A 49 4.30 -3.99 -9.70
CA GLN A 49 3.97 -2.85 -10.55
C GLN A 49 4.94 -2.79 -11.74
N GLY A 50 4.41 -2.83 -12.96
CA GLY A 50 5.21 -2.55 -14.15
C GLY A 50 5.54 -1.07 -14.28
N GLY A 51 6.53 -0.75 -15.12
CA GLY A 51 6.88 0.66 -15.44
C GLY A 51 5.75 1.45 -16.13
N ASP A 52 4.69 0.76 -16.55
CA ASP A 52 3.44 1.30 -17.07
C ASP A 52 2.41 1.63 -15.99
N GLY A 53 2.74 1.40 -14.72
CA GLY A 53 1.86 1.62 -13.58
C GLY A 53 0.84 0.51 -13.34
N VAL A 54 0.82 -0.54 -14.18
CA VAL A 54 -0.11 -1.66 -14.07
C VAL A 54 0.41 -2.72 -13.10
N LEU A 55 -0.44 -3.14 -12.17
CA LEU A 55 -0.16 -4.24 -11.24
C LEU A 55 -0.40 -5.60 -11.92
N ARG A 56 0.55 -6.52 -11.81
CA ARG A 56 0.48 -7.88 -12.36
C ARG A 56 0.65 -8.89 -11.24
N TYR A 57 -0.21 -9.91 -11.21
CA TYR A 57 -0.07 -11.03 -10.27
C TYR A 57 1.24 -11.79 -10.58
N GLN A 58 1.99 -12.18 -9.54
CA GLN A 58 3.19 -13.00 -9.70
C GLN A 58 2.89 -14.48 -9.89
#